data_AF-W2Z3J0-F1
#
_entry.id   AF-W2Z3J0-F1
#
_cell.length_a   1.000
_cell.length_b   1.000
_cell.length_c   1.000
_cell.angle_alpha   90.00
_cell.angle_beta   90.00
_cell.angle_gamma   90.00
#
_symmetry.space_group_name_H-M   'P 1'
#
loop_
_entity.id
_entity.type
_entity.pdbx_description
1 polymer ?
#
loop_
_entity_poly.entity_id
_entity_poly.type
_entity_poly.pdbx_seq_one_letter_code
_entity_poly.pdbx_strand_id
1 'polypeptide(L)'
;MESDVQKKTERGVESFLEDWRLISLYHEDNDIKLVRLEQHFNNAIVTTNDKVMITTKNTLHYAFPHLTNTEPGRTFASKILDQQYNSRLSAF
;
A
#
# COMPACT_ATOMS: atom_id res chain seq x y z
N MET A 1 12.46 -21.21 -9.33
CA MET A 1 13.03 -20.08 -8.56
C MET A 1 12.03 -18.95 -8.41
N GLU A 2 11.26 -18.61 -9.45
CA GLU A 2 10.23 -17.55 -9.43
C GLU A 2 8.97 -17.91 -8.61
N SER A 3 8.71 -19.20 -8.40
CA SER A 3 7.54 -19.73 -7.67
C SER A 3 7.61 -19.66 -6.14
N ASP A 4 8.80 -19.36 -5.59
CA ASP A 4 9.07 -19.56 -4.15
C ASP A 4 8.94 -18.26 -3.35
N VAL A 5 8.74 -17.13 -4.02
CA VAL A 5 8.48 -15.84 -3.38
C VAL A 5 7.13 -15.91 -2.68
N GLN A 6 7.11 -15.67 -1.37
CA GLN A 6 5.88 -15.68 -0.57
C GLN A 6 5.73 -14.35 0.18
N LYS A 7 4.56 -13.73 0.06
CA LYS A 7 4.17 -12.54 0.82
C LYS A 7 2.91 -12.87 1.61
N LYS A 8 3.03 -13.04 2.93
CA LYS A 8 1.94 -13.50 3.80
C LYS A 8 1.26 -14.77 3.24
N THR A 9 0.09 -14.60 2.61
CA THR A 9 -0.74 -15.68 2.05
C THR A 9 -0.55 -15.89 0.54
N GLU A 10 0.17 -15.00 -0.13
CA GLU A 10 0.34 -15.02 -1.59
C GLU A 10 1.68 -15.62 -1.98
N ARG A 11 1.70 -16.33 -3.12
CA ARG A 11 2.88 -17.03 -3.64
C ARG A 11 3.08 -16.72 -5.12
N GLY A 12 4.34 -16.56 -5.51
CA GLY A 12 4.76 -16.32 -6.88
C GLY A 12 4.92 -14.83 -7.18
N VAL A 13 5.78 -14.54 -8.15
CA VAL A 13 6.10 -13.17 -8.57
C VAL A 13 4.90 -12.49 -9.21
N GLU A 14 4.04 -13.23 -9.91
CA GLU A 14 2.85 -12.69 -10.56
C GLU A 14 1.87 -12.10 -9.56
N SER A 15 1.63 -12.78 -8.43
CA SER A 15 0.79 -12.25 -7.36
C SER A 15 1.38 -10.95 -6.80
N PHE A 16 2.71 -10.92 -6.62
CA PHE A 16 3.39 -9.74 -6.11
C PHE A 16 3.33 -8.55 -7.07
N LEU A 17 3.48 -8.79 -8.38
CA LEU A 17 3.36 -7.76 -9.41
C LEU A 17 1.93 -7.25 -9.53
N GLU A 18 0.93 -8.12 -9.40
CA GLU A 18 -0.47 -7.72 -9.39
C GLU A 18 -0.78 -6.83 -8.17
N ASP A 19 -0.26 -7.18 -7.00
CA ASP A 19 -0.33 -6.35 -5.80
C ASP A 19 0.26 -4.95 -6.03
N TRP A 20 1.43 -4.87 -6.66
CA TRP A 20 2.05 -3.58 -7.01
C TRP A 20 1.26 -2.82 -8.08
N ARG A 21 0.64 -3.52 -9.04
CA ARG A 21 -0.24 -2.92 -10.03
C ARG A 21 -1.44 -2.26 -9.36
N LEU A 22 -2.07 -2.93 -8.40
CA LEU A 22 -3.20 -2.39 -7.64
C LEU A 22 -2.78 -1.23 -6.75
N ILE A 23 -1.65 -1.34 -6.03
CA ILE A 23 -1.12 -0.24 -5.21
C ILE A 23 -0.87 1.00 -6.05
N SER A 24 -0.28 0.85 -7.24
CA SER A 24 0.01 1.95 -8.16
C SER A 24 -1.26 2.57 -8.74
N LEU A 25 -2.28 1.75 -9.00
CA LEU A 25 -3.59 2.23 -9.45
C LEU A 25 -4.33 3.01 -8.35
N TYR A 26 -4.28 2.53 -7.11
CA TYR A 26 -5.04 3.11 -5.99
C TYR A 26 -4.35 4.37 -5.45
N HIS A 27 -3.02 4.41 -5.49
CA HIS A 27 -2.21 5.45 -4.87
C HIS A 27 -1.19 5.97 -5.89
N GLU A 28 -1.64 6.91 -6.72
CA GLU A 28 -0.82 7.52 -7.78
C GLU A 28 0.44 8.19 -7.22
N ASP A 29 0.31 8.89 -6.09
CA ASP A 29 1.41 9.56 -5.39
C ASP A 29 1.95 8.74 -4.21
N ASN A 30 2.22 7.46 -4.43
CA ASN A 30 2.76 6.58 -3.40
C ASN A 30 4.28 6.75 -3.25
N ASP A 31 4.72 7.44 -2.20
CA ASP A 31 6.14 7.62 -1.87
C ASP A 31 6.54 6.65 -0.75
N ILE A 32 7.43 5.70 -1.07
CA ILE A 32 7.96 4.70 -0.14
C ILE A 32 9.44 4.96 0.06
N LYS A 33 9.84 5.23 1.30
CA LYS A 33 11.21 5.52 1.69
C LYS A 33 11.73 4.47 2.65
N LEU A 34 12.86 3.86 2.29
CA LEU A 34 13.60 2.99 3.19
C LEU A 34 14.23 3.84 4.30
N VAL A 35 13.83 3.58 5.54
CA VAL A 35 14.33 4.27 6.74
C VAL A 35 15.44 3.46 7.37
N ARG A 36 15.29 2.13 7.39
CA ARG A 36 16.23 1.22 8.05
C ARG A 36 16.27 -0.12 7.35
N LEU A 37 17.47 -0.67 7.24
CA LEU A 37 17.75 -2.00 6.75
C LEU A 37 18.58 -2.73 7.79
N GLU A 38 18.08 -3.86 8.30
CA GLU A 38 18.76 -4.66 9.32
C GLU A 38 18.93 -6.08 8.82
N GLN A 39 20.15 -6.60 8.87
CA GLN A 39 20.41 -8.01 8.62
C GLN A 39 20.28 -8.78 9.94
N HIS A 40 19.41 -9.78 9.95
CA HIS A 40 19.15 -10.67 11.08
C HIS A 40 19.76 -12.06 10.83
N PHE A 41 19.64 -12.95 11.81
CA PHE A 41 20.08 -14.34 11.68
C PHE A 41 19.39 -15.04 10.50
N ASN A 42 20.02 -16.07 9.95
CA ASN A 42 19.53 -16.85 8.81
C ASN A 42 19.35 -16.04 7.51
N ASN A 43 20.16 -15.01 7.29
CA ASN A 43 20.10 -14.14 6.12
C ASN A 43 18.76 -13.39 5.95
N ALA A 44 17.99 -13.25 7.02
CA ALA A 44 16.78 -12.44 7.00
C ALA A 44 17.14 -10.95 6.96
N ILE A 45 16.36 -10.17 6.22
CA ILE A 45 16.51 -8.73 6.11
C ILE A 45 15.22 -8.09 6.59
N VAL A 46 15.30 -7.26 7.62
CA VAL A 46 14.17 -6.47 8.11
C VAL A 46 14.29 -5.07 7.56
N THR A 47 13.22 -4.60 6.93
CA THR A 47 13.12 -3.24 6.42
C THR A 47 12.14 -2.45 7.27
N THR A 48 12.50 -1.22 7.61
CA THR A 48 11.56 -0.21 8.09
C THR A 48 11.40 0.83 6.99
N ASN A 49 10.16 1.07 6.58
CA ASN A 49 9.84 2.02 5.54
C ASN A 49 8.83 3.05 6.05
N ASP A 50 9.01 4.30 5.63
CA ASP A 50 7.98 5.32 5.71
C ASP A 50 7.24 5.38 4.38
N LYS A 51 5.91 5.44 4.45
CA LYS A 51 5.03 5.54 3.30
C LYS A 51 4.20 6.81 3.43
N VAL A 52 4.25 7.65 2.41
CA VAL A 52 3.39 8.81 2.26
C VAL A 52 2.40 8.52 1.14
N MET A 53 1.12 8.72 1.40
CA MET A 53 0.07 8.58 0.40
C MET A 53 -0.86 9.78 0.48
N ILE A 54 -1.34 10.22 -0.69
CA ILE A 54 -2.42 11.19 -0.81
C ILE A 54 -3.68 10.43 -1.19
N THR A 55 -4.79 10.73 -0.52
CA THR A 55 -6.10 10.17 -0.90
C THR A 55 -6.58 10.88 -2.16
N THR A 56 -6.43 10.23 -3.31
CA THR A 56 -6.88 10.79 -4.59
C THR A 56 -8.28 10.29 -4.95
N LYS A 57 -8.84 10.80 -6.05
CA LYS A 57 -10.07 10.26 -6.64
C LYS A 57 -9.93 8.77 -6.98
N ASN A 58 -8.75 8.32 -7.44
CA ASN A 58 -8.48 6.91 -7.71
C ASN A 58 -8.53 6.08 -6.42
N THR A 59 -7.96 6.59 -5.33
CA THR A 59 -8.04 5.93 -4.03
C THR A 59 -9.50 5.74 -3.59
N LEU A 60 -10.33 6.78 -3.69
CA LEU A 60 -11.75 6.70 -3.34
C LEU A 60 -12.52 5.76 -4.27
N HIS A 61 -12.24 5.80 -5.58
CA HIS A 61 -12.95 4.99 -6.56
C HIS A 61 -12.60 3.49 -6.47
N TYR A 62 -11.32 3.16 -6.34
CA TYR A 62 -10.85 1.78 -6.41
C TYR A 62 -10.67 1.11 -5.04
N ALA A 63 -10.09 1.81 -4.05
CA ALA A 63 -9.83 1.23 -2.73
C ALA A 63 -11.04 1.35 -1.78
N PHE A 64 -11.82 2.43 -1.91
CA PHE A 64 -12.98 2.69 -1.04
C PHE A 64 -14.29 2.97 -1.80
N PRO A 65 -14.67 2.16 -2.81
CA PRO A 65 -15.83 2.43 -3.66
C PRO A 65 -17.13 2.62 -2.85
N HIS A 66 -17.25 1.88 -1.75
CA HIS A 66 -18.40 1.90 -0.86
C HIS A 66 -18.64 3.25 -0.16
N LEU A 67 -17.60 4.08 0.03
CA LEU A 67 -17.77 5.42 0.60
C LEU A 67 -18.63 6.29 -0.32
N THR A 68 -18.58 6.08 -1.63
CA THR A 68 -19.33 6.93 -2.57
C THR A 68 -20.80 6.51 -2.77
N ASN A 69 -21.23 5.42 -2.14
CA ASN A 69 -22.57 4.84 -2.31
C ASN A 69 -23.64 5.47 -1.41
N THR A 70 -23.23 6.20 -0.37
CA THR A 70 -24.17 6.79 0.61
C THR A 70 -23.84 8.25 0.87
N GLU A 71 -24.83 9.05 1.27
CA GLU A 71 -24.61 10.47 1.62
C GLU A 71 -23.57 10.68 2.74
N PRO A 72 -23.60 9.91 3.87
CA PRO A 72 -22.56 10.02 4.89
C PRO A 72 -21.17 9.66 4.36
N GLY A 73 -21.09 8.61 3.53
CA GLY A 73 -19.84 8.18 2.93
C GLY A 73 -19.28 9.22 1.95
N ARG A 74 -20.12 9.86 1.13
CA ARG A 74 -19.71 10.95 0.22
C ARG A 74 -19.20 12.16 1.00
N THR A 75 -19.86 12.49 2.10
CA THR A 75 -19.43 13.55 3.01
C THR A 75 -18.09 13.24 3.67
N PHE A 76 -17.84 11.98 4.02
CA PHE A 76 -16.54 11.56 4.54
C PHE A 76 -15.47 11.57 3.44
N ALA A 77 -15.78 11.01 2.27
CA ALA A 77 -14.90 10.95 1.10
C ALA A 77 -14.41 12.35 0.68
N SER A 78 -15.30 13.35 0.67
CA SER A 78 -14.93 14.73 0.37
C SER A 78 -14.02 15.37 1.41
N LYS A 79 -14.12 14.96 2.69
CA LYS A 79 -13.24 15.44 3.77
C LYS A 79 -11.84 14.85 3.69
N ILE A 80 -11.72 13.62 3.20
CA ILE A 80 -10.42 12.93 3.12
C ILE A 80 -9.76 13.07 1.75
N LEU A 81 -10.47 13.54 0.73
CA LEU A 81 -9.88 13.85 -0.58
C LEU A 81 -8.74 14.86 -0.41
N ASP A 82 -7.63 14.62 -1.11
CA ASP A 82 -6.39 15.39 -1.07
C ASP A 82 -5.72 15.45 0.32
N GLN A 83 -6.18 14.63 1.28
CA GLN A 83 -5.51 14.49 2.57
C GLN A 83 -4.34 13.51 2.46
N GLN A 84 -3.23 13.89 3.08
CA GLN A 84 -2.04 13.06 3.21
C GLN A 84 -2.15 12.14 4.43
N TYR A 85 -1.77 10.88 4.25
CA TYR A 85 -1.60 9.91 5.31
C TYR A 85 -0.17 9.38 5.31
N ASN A 86 0.43 9.31 6.51
CA ASN A 86 1.77 8.80 6.72
C ASN A 86 1.67 7.48 7.50
N SER A 87 2.36 6.45 7.02
CA SER A 87 2.54 5.23 7.79
C SER A 87 3.99 4.82 7.87
N ARG A 88 4.35 4.22 9.00
CA ARG A 88 5.63 3.55 9.18
C ARG A 88 5.37 2.06 9.31
N LEU A 89 6.03 1.26 8.48
CA LEU A 89 5.87 -0.19 8.43
C LEU A 89 7.23 -0.87 8.58
N SER A 90 7.30 -1.83 9.49
CA SER A 90 8.42 -2.77 9.60
C SER A 90 7.99 -4.10 8.98
N ALA A 91 8.72 -4.56 7.97
CA ALA A 91 8.46 -5.81 7.25
C ALA A 91 9.68 -6.72 7.28
N PHE A 92 9.40 -8.03 7.38
CA PHE A 92 10.36 -9.14 7.31
C PHE A 92 10.39 -9.72 5.90
#